data_AF-A0A4P5V6L0-F1
#
_entry.id   AF-A0A4P5V6L0-F1
#
_cell.length_a   1.000
_cell.length_b   1.000
_cell.length_c   1.000
_cell.angle_alpha   90.00
_cell.angle_beta   90.00
_cell.angle_gamma   90.00
#
_symmetry.space_group_name_H-M   'P 1'
#
loop_
_entity.id
_entity.type
_entity.pdbx_description
1 polymer ?
#
loop_
_entity_poly.entity_id
_entity_poly.type
_entity_poly.pdbx_seq_one_letter_code
_entity_poly.pdbx_strand_id
1 'polypeptide(L)'
;MPFTLIDEGEHGTLVGHIARANPHAATFDGTHDSICLFQGPHAYISPRWYEAPIAVPTWNYTAVEAHGRPERIEDPTRMRSILDTLVHQYESGMPNPWSLTDIPQNVGEKMIEAIVGFVMPIRRLEGKFKLNQNRSAADRAGVRTALRQSPFPGDAAVADLMED
;
A
#
# COMPACT_ATOMS: atom_id res chain seq x y z
N MET A 1 -3.03 5.60 6.27
CA MET A 1 -3.90 6.47 5.45
C MET A 1 -4.18 5.71 4.17
N PRO A 2 -5.46 5.55 3.74
CA PRO A 2 -5.74 4.98 2.44
C PRO A 2 -5.35 5.97 1.34
N PHE A 3 -4.76 5.45 0.27
CA PHE A 3 -4.51 6.15 -0.98
C PHE A 3 -4.97 5.23 -2.10
N THR A 4 -5.28 5.79 -3.26
CA THR A 4 -5.58 5.01 -4.46
C THR A 4 -4.72 5.50 -5.61
N LEU A 5 -4.41 4.60 -6.54
CA LEU A 5 -3.68 4.93 -7.75
C LEU A 5 -4.68 5.31 -8.83
N ILE A 6 -4.48 6.46 -9.47
CA ILE A 6 -5.18 6.85 -10.68
C ILE A 6 -4.21 6.83 -11.86
N ASP A 7 -4.74 6.50 -13.03
CA ASP A 7 -3.98 6.39 -14.29
C ASP A 7 -3.72 7.78 -14.91
N GLU A 8 -2.94 8.58 -14.19
CA GLU A 8 -2.50 9.92 -14.60
C GLU A 8 -0.99 10.07 -14.41
N GLY A 9 -0.28 10.42 -15.48
CA GLY A 9 1.19 10.54 -15.49
C GLY A 9 1.91 9.24 -15.86
N GLU A 10 3.24 9.30 -16.01
CA GLU A 10 4.06 8.19 -16.54
C GLU A 10 4.01 6.91 -15.68
N HIS A 11 3.95 7.08 -14.35
CA HIS A 11 3.92 5.97 -13.39
C HIS A 11 2.60 5.94 -12.59
N GLY A 12 1.60 6.70 -13.03
CA GLY A 12 0.37 6.97 -12.30
C GLY A 12 0.54 8.01 -11.19
N THR A 13 -0.58 8.34 -10.54
CA THR A 13 -0.65 9.35 -9.48
C THR A 13 -1.36 8.78 -8.26
N LEU A 14 -0.80 9.00 -7.07
CA LEU A 14 -1.44 8.62 -5.83
C LEU A 14 -2.35 9.75 -5.34
N VAL A 15 -3.59 9.43 -5.00
CA VAL A 15 -4.54 10.38 -4.43
C VAL A 15 -5.09 9.87 -3.11
N GLY A 16 -5.38 10.79 -2.19
CA GLY A 16 -5.90 10.45 -0.88
C GLY A 16 -6.21 11.68 -0.05
N HIS A 17 -6.44 11.48 1.24
CA HIS A 17 -6.64 12.57 2.17
C HIS A 17 -6.17 12.23 3.59
N ILE A 18 -5.72 13.24 4.31
CA ILE A 18 -5.47 13.20 5.76
C ILE A 18 -6.47 14.08 6.50
N ALA A 19 -6.58 13.87 7.81
CA ALA A 19 -7.22 14.86 8.69
C ALA A 19 -6.50 16.21 8.57
N ARG A 20 -7.26 17.30 8.51
CA ARG A 20 -6.72 18.67 8.40
C ARG A 20 -5.79 19.05 9.56
N ALA A 21 -6.05 18.50 10.75
CA ALA A 21 -5.22 18.72 11.93
C ALA A 21 -3.89 17.93 11.92
N ASN A 22 -3.67 17.05 10.93
CA ASN A 22 -2.42 16.31 10.82
C ASN A 22 -1.30 17.27 10.35
N PRO A 23 -0.20 17.42 11.11
CA PRO A 23 0.87 18.35 10.77
C PRO A 23 1.54 18.06 9.42
N HIS A 24 1.48 16.81 8.92
CA HIS A 24 1.98 16.46 7.60
C HIS A 24 1.23 17.17 6.46
N ALA A 25 0.01 17.67 6.68
CA ALA A 25 -0.71 18.45 5.67
C ALA A 25 0.05 19.70 5.24
N ALA A 26 0.87 20.27 6.13
CA ALA A 26 1.68 21.43 5.82
C ALA A 26 2.86 21.11 4.87
N THR A 27 3.24 19.83 4.73
CA THR A 27 4.35 19.43 3.84
C THR A 27 3.86 19.05 2.44
N PHE A 28 2.56 19.13 2.16
CA PHE A 28 1.98 18.81 0.85
C PHE A 28 1.96 20.04 -0.06
N ASP A 29 3.13 20.63 -0.25
CA ASP A 29 3.34 21.88 -1.00
C ASP A 29 3.92 21.66 -2.40
N GLY A 30 4.06 20.41 -2.84
CA GLY A 30 4.66 20.06 -4.13
C GLY A 30 6.18 20.20 -4.20
N THR A 31 6.84 20.59 -3.11
CA THR A 31 8.29 20.83 -3.09
C THR A 31 9.08 19.75 -2.34
N HIS A 32 8.47 19.13 -1.33
CA HIS A 32 9.12 18.11 -0.50
C HIS A 32 9.11 16.73 -1.15
N ASP A 33 10.30 16.14 -1.32
CA ASP A 33 10.43 14.74 -1.74
C ASP A 33 9.86 13.81 -0.65
N SER A 34 8.94 12.95 -1.04
CA SER A 34 8.20 12.04 -0.17
C SER A 34 8.16 10.63 -0.74
N ILE A 35 7.94 9.67 0.17
CA ILE A 35 7.83 8.25 -0.17
C ILE A 35 6.48 7.74 0.35
N CYS A 36 5.72 7.10 -0.52
CA CYS A 36 4.61 6.23 -0.13
C CYS A 36 5.09 4.78 -0.17
N LEU A 37 5.15 4.14 1.01
CA LEU A 37 5.59 2.75 1.16
C LEU A 37 4.37 1.81 1.18
N PHE A 38 4.30 0.93 0.20
CA PHE A 38 3.34 -0.18 0.14
C PHE A 38 4.04 -1.44 0.63
N GLN A 39 3.57 -1.97 1.76
CA GLN A 39 4.12 -3.19 2.36
C GLN A 39 3.33 -4.39 1.87
N GLY A 40 4.01 -5.34 1.22
CA GLY A 40 3.44 -6.62 0.85
C GLY A 40 3.66 -7.68 1.94
N PRO A 41 3.37 -8.96 1.62
CA PRO A 41 3.60 -10.08 2.53
C PRO A 41 5.04 -10.14 3.01
N HIS A 42 5.23 -10.49 4.28
CA HIS A 42 6.53 -10.66 4.92
C HIS A 42 6.47 -11.73 6.02
N ALA A 43 7.58 -12.45 6.22
CA ALA A 43 7.67 -13.54 7.19
C ALA A 43 9.10 -13.76 7.66
N TYR A 44 9.24 -14.19 8.91
CA TYR A 44 10.50 -14.69 9.43
C TYR A 44 10.82 -16.05 8.82
N ILE A 45 12.08 -16.23 8.39
CA ILE A 45 12.56 -17.49 7.83
C ILE A 45 13.53 -18.16 8.79
N SER A 46 13.10 -19.29 9.32
CA SER A 46 13.92 -20.12 10.21
C SER A 46 15.00 -20.86 9.41
N PRO A 47 16.26 -20.89 9.88
CA PRO A 47 17.28 -21.70 9.25
C PRO A 47 17.00 -23.21 9.34
N ARG A 48 16.08 -23.63 10.23
CA ARG A 48 15.65 -25.04 10.37
C ARG A 48 14.83 -25.57 9.20
N TRP A 49 14.43 -24.70 8.27
CA TRP A 49 13.65 -25.08 7.08
C TRP A 49 14.52 -25.33 5.85
N TYR A 50 15.82 -25.09 5.95
CA TYR A 50 16.79 -25.35 4.90
C TYR A 50 17.35 -26.77 5.02
N GLU A 51 17.73 -27.37 3.89
CA GLU A 51 18.57 -28.57 3.86
C GLU A 51 20.04 -28.21 4.05
N ALA A 52 20.43 -26.98 3.67
CA ALA A 52 21.79 -26.49 3.83
C ALA A 52 22.27 -26.63 5.30
N PRO A 53 23.47 -27.21 5.54
CA PRO A 53 23.95 -27.50 6.89
C PRO A 53 24.30 -26.23 7.70
N ILE A 54 24.60 -25.13 7.01
CA ILE A 54 24.93 -23.84 7.62
C ILE A 54 24.03 -22.78 7.00
N ALA A 55 23.14 -22.22 7.82
CA ALA A 55 22.28 -21.13 7.43
C ALA A 55 21.98 -20.20 8.61
N VAL A 56 21.62 -18.97 8.27
CA VAL A 56 21.27 -17.92 9.23
C VAL A 56 19.80 -17.56 9.08
N PRO A 57 19.14 -17.13 10.17
CA PRO A 57 17.78 -16.61 10.10
C PRO A 57 17.71 -15.37 9.22
N THR A 58 16.57 -15.17 8.56
CA THR A 58 16.33 -13.96 7.78
C THR A 58 14.84 -13.60 7.73
N TRP A 59 14.52 -12.56 6.98
CA TRP A 59 13.15 -12.15 6.68
C TRP A 59 12.95 -12.15 5.18
N ASN A 60 11.87 -12.79 4.74
CA ASN A 60 11.33 -12.60 3.42
C ASN A 60 10.28 -11.49 3.47
N TYR A 61 10.28 -10.63 2.45
CA TYR A 61 9.31 -9.55 2.33
C TYR A 61 9.18 -9.05 0.90
N THR A 62 8.05 -8.42 0.61
CA THR A 62 7.86 -7.59 -0.57
C THR A 62 7.48 -6.17 -0.17
N ALA A 63 7.94 -5.19 -0.94
CA ALA A 63 7.59 -3.79 -0.74
C ALA A 63 7.69 -3.01 -2.05
N VAL A 64 6.90 -1.95 -2.16
CA VAL A 64 7.02 -0.94 -3.22
C VAL A 64 7.15 0.43 -2.59
N GLU A 65 8.15 1.18 -3.00
CA GLU A 65 8.32 2.59 -2.68
C GLU A 65 7.93 3.43 -3.90
N ALA A 66 6.89 4.24 -3.73
CA ALA A 66 6.50 5.26 -4.71
C ALA A 66 7.03 6.61 -4.26
N HIS A 67 7.96 7.16 -5.03
CA HIS A 67 8.62 8.44 -4.76
C HIS A 67 7.92 9.55 -5.54
N GLY A 68 7.61 10.66 -4.87
CA GLY A 68 6.91 11.79 -5.47
C GLY A 68 6.89 13.01 -4.57
N ARG A 69 6.17 14.05 -4.99
CA ARG A 69 5.98 15.28 -4.22
C ARG A 69 4.49 15.53 -4.06
N PRO A 70 3.93 15.37 -2.85
CA PRO A 70 2.50 15.54 -2.63
C PRO A 70 2.13 17.02 -2.72
N GLU A 71 1.04 17.30 -3.43
CA GLU A 71 0.43 18.60 -3.57
C GLU A 71 -0.96 18.57 -2.96
N ARG A 72 -1.24 19.57 -2.12
CA ARG A 72 -2.54 19.75 -1.50
C ARG A 72 -3.63 20.04 -2.53
N ILE A 73 -4.82 19.51 -2.26
CA ILE A 73 -6.03 19.87 -2.98
C ILE A 73 -6.88 20.80 -2.12
N GLU A 74 -7.16 21.97 -2.67
CA GLU A 74 -8.03 22.98 -2.06
C GLU A 74 -9.36 23.13 -2.80
N ASP A 75 -9.43 22.72 -4.07
CA ASP A 75 -10.68 22.74 -4.85
C ASP A 75 -11.68 21.70 -4.30
N PRO A 76 -12.87 22.13 -3.83
CA PRO A 76 -13.87 21.23 -3.27
C PRO A 76 -14.39 20.20 -4.27
N THR A 77 -14.45 20.56 -5.56
CA THR A 77 -14.93 19.66 -6.62
C THR A 77 -13.95 18.50 -6.83
N ARG A 78 -12.66 18.81 -6.94
CA ARG A 78 -11.58 17.82 -7.03
C ARG A 78 -11.48 16.96 -5.77
N MET A 79 -11.68 17.56 -4.59
CA MET A 79 -11.73 16.83 -3.33
C MET A 79 -12.88 15.81 -3.32
N ARG A 80 -14.07 16.21 -3.78
CA ARG A 80 -15.23 15.31 -3.92
C ARG A 80 -14.92 14.16 -4.87
N SER A 81 -14.32 14.44 -6.03
CA SER A 81 -13.93 13.41 -6.99
C SER A 81 -12.97 12.38 -6.40
N ILE A 82 -11.99 12.79 -5.59
CA ILE A 82 -11.08 11.85 -4.92
C ILE A 82 -11.83 10.93 -3.95
N LEU A 83 -12.76 11.50 -3.19
CA LEU A 83 -13.57 10.72 -2.27
C LEU A 83 -14.44 9.72 -3.03
N ASP A 84 -15.05 10.12 -4.15
CA ASP A 84 -15.83 9.21 -4.99
C ASP A 84 -14.95 8.07 -5.55
N THR A 85 -13.72 8.35 -6.00
CA THR A 85 -12.78 7.31 -6.45
C THR A 85 -12.41 6.34 -5.32
N LEU A 86 -12.12 6.85 -4.12
CA LEU A 86 -11.81 6.02 -2.96
C LEU A 86 -13.00 5.15 -2.55
N VAL A 87 -14.19 5.73 -2.48
CA VAL A 87 -15.42 5.00 -2.17
C VAL A 87 -15.65 3.91 -3.20
N HIS A 88 -15.56 4.23 -4.50
CA HIS A 88 -15.70 3.23 -5.55
C HIS A 88 -14.68 2.08 -5.43
N GLN A 89 -13.41 2.39 -5.14
CA GLN A 89 -12.35 1.40 -4.96
C GLN A 89 -12.67 0.37 -3.86
N TYR A 90 -13.27 0.81 -2.75
CA TYR A 90 -13.50 -0.04 -1.59
C TYR A 90 -14.93 -0.61 -1.50
N GLU A 91 -15.93 0.06 -2.10
CA GLU A 91 -17.35 -0.33 -2.03
C GLU A 91 -17.84 -1.09 -3.26
N SER A 92 -17.15 -1.03 -4.41
CA SER A 92 -17.62 -1.66 -5.66
C SER A 92 -17.86 -3.17 -5.58
N GLY A 93 -17.18 -3.86 -4.66
CA GLY A 93 -17.38 -5.29 -4.41
C GLY A 93 -18.43 -5.63 -3.34
N MET A 94 -19.02 -4.63 -2.69
CA MET A 94 -19.97 -4.86 -1.59
C MET A 94 -21.37 -5.22 -2.13
N PRO A 95 -22.13 -6.08 -1.43
CA PRO A 95 -23.52 -6.39 -1.82
C PRO A 95 -24.45 -5.17 -1.85
N ASN A 96 -24.17 -4.17 -1.03
CA ASN A 96 -24.88 -2.89 -0.99
C ASN A 96 -23.85 -1.75 -0.86
N PRO A 97 -23.28 -1.27 -1.99
CA PRO A 97 -22.22 -0.27 -1.98
C PRO A 97 -22.69 1.04 -1.38
N TRP A 98 -21.92 1.57 -0.44
CA TRP A 98 -22.11 2.91 0.10
C TRP A 98 -21.58 3.97 -0.87
N SER A 99 -22.20 5.15 -0.88
CA SER A 99 -21.83 6.30 -1.69
C SER A 99 -21.83 7.58 -0.87
N LEU A 100 -21.14 8.61 -1.37
CA LEU A 100 -21.19 9.94 -0.75
C LEU A 100 -22.58 10.62 -0.86
N THR A 101 -23.52 10.05 -1.60
CA THR A 101 -24.92 10.50 -1.64
C THR A 101 -25.79 9.90 -0.54
N ASP A 102 -25.30 8.90 0.18
CA ASP A 102 -26.00 8.27 1.32
C ASP A 102 -25.89 9.07 2.62
N ILE A 103 -25.18 10.20 2.60
CA ILE A 103 -25.11 11.15 3.72
C ILE A 103 -25.79 12.47 3.35
N PRO A 104 -26.46 13.13 4.33
CA PRO A 104 -27.00 14.46 4.11
C PRO A 104 -25.91 15.43 3.65
N GLN A 105 -26.20 16.23 2.61
CA GLN A 105 -25.22 17.11 1.97
C GLN A 105 -24.48 18.02 2.97
N ASN A 106 -25.22 18.64 3.89
CA ASN A 106 -24.67 19.52 4.93
C ASN A 106 -23.74 18.79 5.91
N VAL A 107 -23.92 17.48 6.12
CA VAL A 107 -23.03 16.64 6.94
C VAL A 107 -21.77 16.30 6.14
N GLY A 108 -21.94 15.92 4.87
CA GLY A 108 -20.82 15.63 3.97
C GLY A 108 -19.89 16.82 3.78
N GLU A 109 -20.42 18.01 3.54
CA GLU A 109 -19.64 19.25 3.41
C GLU A 109 -18.78 19.52 4.65
N LYS A 110 -19.36 19.41 5.86
CA LYS A 110 -18.61 19.56 7.12
C LYS A 110 -17.51 18.52 7.30
N MET A 111 -17.75 17.27 6.89
CA MET A 111 -16.73 16.22 6.95
C MET A 111 -15.59 16.47 5.96
N ILE A 112 -15.91 16.97 4.76
CA ILE A 112 -14.92 17.36 3.74
C ILE A 112 -14.06 18.52 4.24
N GLU A 113 -14.63 19.50 4.93
CA GLU A 113 -13.87 20.59 5.56
C GLU A 113 -12.87 20.09 6.61
N ALA A 114 -13.14 18.97 7.29
CA ALA A 114 -12.25 18.41 8.31
C ALA A 114 -11.02 17.66 7.75
N ILE A 115 -10.94 17.50 6.43
CA ILE A 115 -9.85 16.76 5.75
C ILE A 115 -9.12 17.64 4.74
N VAL A 116 -7.94 17.16 4.34
CA VAL A 116 -7.09 17.76 3.32
C VAL A 116 -6.75 16.66 2.31
N GLY A 117 -7.24 16.84 1.08
CA GLY A 117 -6.86 16.00 -0.04
C GLY A 117 -5.44 16.29 -0.51
N PHE A 118 -4.82 15.31 -1.15
CA PHE A 118 -3.57 15.49 -1.86
C PHE A 118 -3.52 14.64 -3.12
N VAL A 119 -2.70 15.07 -4.06
CA VAL A 119 -2.21 14.27 -5.19
C VAL A 119 -0.71 14.13 -5.08
N MET A 120 -0.17 13.00 -5.49
CA MET A 120 1.26 12.79 -5.58
C MET A 120 1.58 12.06 -6.89
N PRO A 121 1.90 12.80 -7.96
CA PRO A 121 2.39 12.20 -9.19
C PRO A 121 3.64 11.36 -8.90
N ILE A 122 3.63 10.11 -9.33
CA ILE A 122 4.74 9.20 -9.06
C ILE A 122 5.88 9.53 -10.03
N ARG A 123 7.06 9.81 -9.46
CA ARG A 123 8.27 10.17 -10.22
C ARG A 123 9.26 9.01 -10.35
N ARG A 124 9.20 8.06 -9.42
CA ARG A 124 10.03 6.85 -9.43
C ARG A 124 9.34 5.77 -8.60
N LEU A 125 9.42 4.54 -9.08
CA LEU A 125 8.99 3.34 -8.38
C LEU A 125 10.19 2.44 -8.09
N GLU A 126 10.27 1.95 -6.86
CA GLU A 126 11.25 0.93 -6.49
C GLU A 126 10.54 -0.26 -5.84
N GLY A 127 10.69 -1.43 -6.44
CA GLY A 127 10.18 -2.69 -5.92
C GLY A 127 11.27 -3.49 -5.22
N LYS A 128 10.93 -4.11 -4.08
CA LYS A 128 11.79 -5.03 -3.38
C LYS A 128 11.12 -6.39 -3.21
N PHE A 129 11.81 -7.43 -3.67
CA PHE A 129 11.41 -8.83 -3.48
C PHE A 129 12.57 -9.58 -2.86
N LYS A 130 12.50 -9.84 -1.55
CA LYS A 130 13.44 -10.71 -0.86
C LYS A 130 12.70 -11.99 -0.49
N LEU A 131 12.85 -13.02 -1.30
CA LEU A 131 12.04 -14.23 -1.27
C LEU A 131 12.91 -15.49 -1.41
N ASN A 132 14.12 -15.46 -0.84
CA ASN A 132 15.11 -16.55 -0.90
C ASN A 132 15.52 -16.98 -2.32
N GLN A 133 15.50 -16.09 -3.31
CA GLN A 133 15.87 -16.39 -4.70
C GLN A 133 17.33 -16.85 -4.85
N ASN A 134 18.18 -16.55 -3.87
CA ASN A 134 19.58 -16.96 -3.81
C ASN A 134 19.80 -18.36 -3.19
N ARG A 135 18.75 -19.05 -2.76
CA ARG A 135 18.82 -20.40 -2.16
C ARG A 135 18.60 -21.50 -3.20
N SER A 136 18.93 -22.74 -2.86
CA SER A 136 18.64 -23.90 -3.71
C SER A 136 17.13 -24.14 -3.82
N ALA A 137 16.70 -24.88 -4.85
CA ALA A 137 15.29 -25.25 -5.01
C ALA A 137 14.76 -26.06 -3.81
N ALA A 138 15.60 -26.94 -3.24
CA ALA A 138 15.23 -27.72 -2.06
C ALA A 138 15.03 -26.84 -0.82
N ASP A 139 15.94 -25.89 -0.58
CA ASP A 139 15.80 -24.90 0.51
C ASP A 139 14.54 -24.04 0.34
N ARG A 140 14.25 -23.58 -0.89
CA ARG A 140 13.03 -22.83 -1.18
C ARG A 140 11.78 -23.66 -0.94
N ALA A 141 11.76 -24.92 -1.37
CA ALA A 141 10.64 -25.84 -1.16
C ALA A 141 10.39 -26.11 0.34
N GLY A 142 11.46 -26.28 1.13
CA GLY A 142 11.37 -26.43 2.59
C GLY A 142 10.76 -25.21 3.27
N VAL A 143 11.23 -24.01 2.92
CA VAL A 143 10.68 -22.74 3.41
C VAL A 143 9.21 -22.58 3.02
N ARG A 144 8.87 -22.80 1.74
CA ARG A 144 7.50 -22.66 1.25
C ARG A 144 6.53 -23.61 1.94
N THR A 145 6.95 -24.86 2.18
CA THR A 145 6.16 -25.84 2.93
C THR A 145 5.94 -25.39 4.36
N ALA A 146 6.99 -24.92 5.04
CA ALA A 146 6.90 -24.43 6.42
C ALA A 146 5.99 -23.20 6.54
N LEU A 147 6.11 -22.23 5.62
CA LEU A 147 5.27 -21.03 5.61
C LEU A 147 3.78 -21.34 5.39
N ARG A 148 3.45 -22.31 4.52
CA ARG A 148 2.05 -22.75 4.32
C ARG A 148 1.44 -23.44 5.53
N GLN A 149 2.27 -24.03 6.39
CA GLN A 149 1.86 -24.69 7.63
C GLN A 149 1.99 -23.77 8.85
N SER A 150 2.48 -22.54 8.66
CA SER A 150 2.74 -21.60 9.74
C SER A 150 1.44 -21.18 10.43
N PRO A 151 1.42 -21.07 11.77
CA PRO A 151 0.27 -20.53 12.49
C PRO A 151 0.18 -19.00 12.40
N PHE A 152 1.18 -18.31 11.85
CA PHE A 152 1.19 -16.84 11.78
C PHE A 152 0.42 -16.34 10.55
N PRO A 153 -0.57 -15.44 10.74
CA PRO A 153 -1.30 -14.84 9.63
C PRO A 153 -0.37 -14.12 8.65
N GLY A 154 -0.54 -14.37 7.35
CA GLY A 154 0.23 -13.72 6.29
C GLY A 154 1.46 -14.49 5.80
N ASP A 155 1.97 -15.46 6.55
CA ASP A 155 3.12 -16.28 6.14
C ASP A 155 2.83 -17.07 4.85
N ALA A 156 1.62 -17.61 4.73
CA ALA A 156 1.18 -18.32 3.52
C ALA A 156 1.24 -17.42 2.26
N ALA A 157 0.93 -16.13 2.40
CA ALA A 157 1.01 -15.19 1.28
C ALA A 157 2.46 -14.92 0.84
N VAL A 158 3.45 -15.07 1.73
CA VAL A 158 4.88 -15.06 1.33
C VAL A 158 5.22 -16.30 0.52
N ALA A 159 4.72 -17.47 0.94
CA ALA A 159 4.92 -18.73 0.22
C ALA A 159 4.34 -18.68 -1.20
N ASP A 160 3.22 -17.99 -1.42
CA ASP A 160 2.61 -17.84 -2.75
C ASP A 160 3.42 -16.94 -3.70
N LEU A 161 4.27 -16.07 -3.15
CA LEU A 161 5.17 -15.22 -3.94
C LEU A 161 6.52 -15.87 -4.24
N MET A 162 6.84 -16.99 -3.58
CA MET A 162 8.11 -17.69 -3.79
C MET A 162 8.07 -18.56 -5.06
N GLU A 163 8.98 -18.28 -5.99
CA GLU A 163 9.24 -19.10 -7.18
C GLU A 163 9.73 -20.52 -6.82
N ASP A 164 9.59 -21.45 -7.76
CA ASP A 164 10.12 -22.82 -7.66
C ASP A 164 11.66 -22.86 -7.64
#